data_AF-A0A6B3CRR2-F1
#
_entry.id   AF-A0A6B3CRR2-F1
#
_cell.length_a   1.000
_cell.length_b   1.000
_cell.length_c   1.000
_cell.angle_alpha   90.00
_cell.angle_beta   90.00
_cell.angle_gamma   90.00
#
_symmetry.space_group_name_H-M   'P 1'
#
loop_
_entity.id
_entity.type
_entity.pdbx_description
1 polymer ?
#
loop_
_entity_poly.entity_id
_entity_poly.type
_entity_poly.pdbx_seq_one_letter_code
_entity_poly.pdbx_strand_id
1 'polypeptide(L)'
;ADFGVRYELGVDGIAVALIALTALLIPFIILAGWHDADPLETGSSRWRPTQGFFALILAVEAMVIISFEATDVFLFYIFFEAMLIPLYFLIGGFGDRAHEHGEKTAATQRSYAAVKFLLYNLAGG
;
A
#
# COMPACT_ATOMS: atom_id res chain seq x y z
N ALA A 1 -23.25 21.77 -15.98
CA ALA A 1 -22.41 22.28 -14.89
C ALA A 1 -21.18 21.40 -14.85
N ASP A 2 -20.01 21.92 -15.20
CA ASP A 2 -18.76 21.17 -15.00
C ASP A 2 -18.54 21.05 -13.50
N PHE A 3 -18.22 19.84 -13.02
CA PHE A 3 -17.98 19.55 -11.61
C PHE A 3 -16.75 20.27 -11.03
N GLY A 4 -16.09 21.15 -11.79
CA GLY A 4 -14.91 21.90 -11.37
C GLY A 4 -13.66 21.05 -11.15
N VAL A 5 -13.75 19.73 -11.38
CA VAL A 5 -12.66 18.77 -11.20
C VAL A 5 -11.59 19.03 -12.26
N ARG A 6 -10.37 19.32 -11.80
CA ARG A 6 -9.23 19.52 -12.68
C ARG A 6 -8.11 18.55 -12.30
N TYR A 7 -7.45 18.02 -13.31
CA TYR A 7 -6.20 17.27 -13.09
C TYR A 7 -5.07 18.29 -12.94
N GLU A 8 -4.89 18.76 -11.71
CA GLU A 8 -3.85 19.71 -11.35
C GLU A 8 -2.93 19.06 -10.31
N LEU A 9 -1.63 19.10 -10.63
CA LEU A 9 -0.57 18.65 -9.76
C LEU A 9 0.32 19.84 -9.44
N GLY A 10 0.72 19.95 -8.18
CA GLY A 10 1.55 21.03 -7.68
C GLY A 10 2.38 20.54 -6.50
N VAL A 11 3.63 20.96 -6.46
CA VAL A 11 4.57 20.56 -5.41
C VAL A 11 4.94 21.81 -4.62
N ASP A 12 4.55 21.85 -3.35
CA ASP A 12 4.97 22.88 -2.40
C ASP A 12 6.14 22.39 -1.51
N GLY A 13 6.66 23.26 -0.65
CA GLY A 13 7.79 22.90 0.22
C GLY A 13 7.51 21.75 1.18
N ILE A 14 6.25 21.55 1.57
CA ILE A 14 5.81 20.45 2.45
C ILE A 14 5.70 19.16 1.64
N ALA A 15 5.09 19.21 0.46
CA ALA A 15 4.99 18.10 -0.47
C ALA A 15 6.38 17.57 -0.84
N VAL A 16 7.36 18.43 -1.14
CA VAL A 16 8.75 17.99 -1.37
C VAL A 16 9.28 17.21 -0.16
N ALA A 17 9.08 17.72 1.05
CA ALA A 17 9.57 17.05 2.26
C ALA A 17 8.91 15.68 2.49
N LEU A 18 7.60 15.57 2.26
CA LEU A 18 6.84 14.33 2.42
C LEU A 18 7.12 13.31 1.31
N ILE A 19 7.29 13.75 0.07
CA ILE A 19 7.71 12.91 -1.06
C ILE A 19 9.13 12.39 -0.81
N ALA A 20 10.06 13.25 -0.40
CA ALA A 20 11.43 12.84 -0.08
C ALA A 20 11.47 11.86 1.08
N LEU A 21 10.65 12.07 2.11
CA LEU A 21 10.51 11.14 3.23
C LEU A 21 9.99 9.78 2.75
N THR A 22 8.92 9.76 1.95
CA THR A 22 8.34 8.53 1.39
C THR A 22 9.36 7.78 0.53
N ALA A 23 10.00 8.48 -0.41
CA ALA A 23 11.02 7.92 -1.31
C ALA A 23 12.26 7.40 -0.57
N LEU A 24 12.58 7.97 0.59
CA LEU A 24 13.64 7.47 1.46
C LEU A 24 13.19 6.24 2.25
N LEU A 25 11.96 6.22 2.76
CA LEU A 25 11.41 5.15 3.58
C LEU A 25 11.23 3.84 2.80
N ILE A 26 10.81 3.91 1.53
CA ILE A 26 10.50 2.72 0.73
C ILE A 26 11.71 1.80 0.54
N PRO A 27 12.91 2.29 0.18
CA PRO A 27 14.13 1.48 0.19
C PRO A 27 14.40 0.78 1.53
N PHE A 28 14.16 1.46 2.67
CA PHE A 28 14.31 0.84 3.99
C PHE A 28 13.28 -0.26 4.23
N ILE A 29 12.02 -0.05 3.80
CA ILE A 29 10.96 -1.06 3.91
C ILE A 29 11.29 -2.28 3.03
N ILE A 30 11.74 -2.07 1.80
CA ILE A 30 12.16 -3.13 0.88
C ILE A 30 13.32 -3.95 1.47
N LEU A 31 14.30 -3.28 2.09
CA LEU A 31 15.42 -3.95 2.75
C LEU A 31 14.97 -4.73 4.00
N ALA A 32 14.06 -4.16 4.79
CA ALA A 32 13.53 -4.83 5.98
C ALA A 32 12.67 -6.05 5.63
N GLY A 33 11.85 -5.95 4.58
CA GLY A 33 10.96 -7.01 4.10
C GLY A 33 11.57 -7.94 3.06
N TRP A 34 12.90 -7.94 2.88
CA TRP A 34 13.59 -8.66 1.81
C TRP A 34 13.23 -10.16 1.74
N HIS A 35 13.00 -10.78 2.90
CA HIS A 35 12.70 -12.21 3.00
C HIS A 35 11.22 -12.51 3.33
N ASP A 36 10.35 -11.49 3.42
CA ASP A 36 8.97 -11.69 3.87
C ASP A 36 8.12 -12.48 2.85
N ALA A 37 8.47 -12.39 1.57
CA ALA A 37 7.76 -13.05 0.49
C ALA A 37 8.38 -14.39 0.04
N ASP A 38 9.60 -14.71 0.48
CA ASP A 38 10.30 -15.95 0.12
C ASP A 38 9.57 -17.23 0.56
N PRO A 39 8.96 -17.30 1.77
CA PRO A 39 8.24 -18.50 2.21
C PRO A 39 6.95 -18.79 1.41
N LEU A 40 6.50 -17.87 0.55
CA LEU A 40 5.34 -18.07 -0.34
C LEU A 40 5.73 -18.71 -1.67
N GLU A 41 7.02 -18.81 -1.99
CA GLU A 41 7.48 -19.38 -3.26
C GLU A 41 7.18 -20.89 -3.32
N THR A 42 6.05 -21.23 -3.94
CA THR A 42 5.73 -22.60 -4.38
C THR A 42 6.11 -22.74 -5.85
N GLY A 43 6.92 -23.76 -6.18
CA GLY A 43 7.59 -23.91 -7.48
C GLY A 43 6.70 -24.09 -8.73
N SER A 44 5.39 -23.86 -8.63
CA SER A 44 4.41 -24.10 -9.70
C SER A 44 3.52 -22.90 -10.06
N SER A 45 3.75 -21.71 -9.48
CA SER A 45 2.95 -20.52 -9.82
C SER A 45 3.53 -19.74 -11.01
N ARG A 46 2.68 -19.34 -11.96
CA ARG A 46 3.03 -18.46 -13.09
C ARG A 46 3.47 -17.06 -12.63
N TRP A 47 3.12 -16.68 -11.40
CA TRP A 47 3.44 -15.40 -10.78
C TRP A 47 4.21 -15.63 -9.48
N ARG A 48 5.40 -15.02 -9.35
CA ARG A 48 6.21 -15.07 -8.13
C ARG A 48 5.59 -14.17 -7.06
N PRO A 49 5.25 -14.71 -5.87
CA PRO A 49 4.72 -13.91 -4.76
C PRO A 49 5.64 -12.77 -4.34
N THR A 50 6.96 -12.97 -4.44
CA THR A 50 8.01 -11.95 -4.24
C THR A 50 7.86 -10.76 -5.18
N GLN A 51 7.58 -10.98 -6.47
CA GLN A 51 7.31 -9.90 -7.41
C GLN A 51 6.02 -9.15 -7.08
N GLY A 52 4.99 -9.87 -6.64
CA GLY A 52 3.72 -9.27 -6.20
C GLY A 52 3.89 -8.37 -4.98
N PHE A 53 4.70 -8.78 -4.00
CA PHE A 53 4.99 -8.00 -2.79
C PHE A 53 5.65 -6.65 -3.14
N PHE A 54 6.74 -6.67 -3.92
CA PHE A 54 7.41 -5.44 -4.32
C PHE A 54 6.54 -4.56 -5.23
N ALA A 55 5.77 -5.16 -6.14
CA ALA A 55 4.85 -4.40 -6.99
C ALA A 55 3.77 -3.68 -6.16
N LEU A 56 3.24 -4.32 -5.11
CA LEU A 56 2.27 -3.70 -4.22
C LEU A 56 2.90 -2.58 -3.37
N ILE A 57 4.12 -2.75 -2.85
CA ILE A 57 4.84 -1.69 -2.12
C ILE A 57 5.04 -0.46 -3.01
N LEU A 58 5.53 -0.67 -4.24
CA LEU A 58 5.74 0.42 -5.20
C LEU A 58 4.41 1.05 -5.65
N ALA A 59 3.33 0.27 -5.72
CA ALA A 59 2.01 0.80 -6.01
C ALA A 59 1.49 1.71 -4.87
N VAL A 60 1.70 1.32 -3.60
CA VAL A 60 1.41 2.19 -2.45
C VAL A 60 2.23 3.47 -2.53
N GLU A 61 3.54 3.36 -2.75
CA GLU A 61 4.44 4.52 -2.89
C GLU A 61 3.95 5.49 -3.97
N ALA A 62 3.65 4.98 -5.17
CA ALA A 62 3.19 5.81 -6.27
C ALA A 62 1.88 6.53 -5.94
N MET A 63 0.91 5.84 -5.33
CA MET A 63 -0.37 6.45 -4.97
C MET A 63 -0.20 7.51 -3.87
N VAL A 64 0.68 7.29 -2.88
CA VAL A 64 0.99 8.26 -1.82
C VAL A 64 1.67 9.51 -2.40
N ILE A 65 2.64 9.34 -3.31
CA ILE A 65 3.32 10.48 -3.95
C ILE A 65 2.31 11.31 -4.74
N ILE A 66 1.45 10.67 -5.54
CA ILE A 66 0.43 11.40 -6.31
C ILE A 66 -0.56 12.14 -5.39
N SER A 67 -0.94 11.54 -4.25
CA SER A 67 -1.75 12.25 -3.24
C SER A 67 -1.07 13.50 -2.71
N PHE A 68 0.24 13.51 -2.49
CA PHE A 68 0.96 14.71 -2.05
C PHE A 68 1.12 15.76 -3.15
N GLU A 69 1.11 15.37 -4.42
CA GLU A 69 1.16 16.29 -5.56
C GLU A 69 -0.22 16.85 -5.93
N ALA A 70 -1.31 16.20 -5.52
CA ALA A 70 -2.67 16.60 -5.91
C ALA A 70 -3.07 17.94 -5.26
N THR A 71 -3.28 18.97 -6.07
CA THR A 71 -3.78 20.28 -5.61
C THR A 71 -5.31 20.33 -5.58
N ASP A 72 -5.97 19.47 -6.35
CA ASP A 72 -7.42 19.32 -6.36
C ASP A 72 -7.85 18.29 -5.30
N VAL A 73 -8.82 18.66 -4.45
CA VAL A 73 -9.31 17.80 -3.34
C VAL A 73 -9.94 16.50 -3.84
N PHE A 74 -10.61 16.51 -4.98
CA PHE A 74 -11.21 15.31 -5.56
C PHE A 74 -10.12 14.36 -6.08
N LEU A 75 -9.09 14.91 -6.74
CA LEU A 75 -7.93 14.13 -7.17
C LEU A 75 -7.19 13.51 -5.98
N PHE A 76 -6.93 14.32 -4.94
CA PHE A 76 -6.36 13.86 -3.68
C PHE A 76 -7.15 12.69 -3.09
N TYR A 77 -8.47 12.84 -2.96
CA TYR A 77 -9.34 11.84 -2.35
C TYR A 77 -9.32 10.52 -3.13
N ILE A 78 -9.34 10.57 -4.48
CA ILE A 78 -9.25 9.35 -5.29
C ILE A 78 -7.96 8.58 -5.02
N PHE A 79 -6.81 9.26 -5.02
CA PHE A 79 -5.53 8.58 -4.78
C PHE A 79 -5.36 8.14 -3.33
N PHE A 80 -5.90 8.93 -2.39
CA PHE A 80 -5.93 8.61 -0.97
C PHE A 80 -6.77 7.36 -0.67
N GLU A 81 -7.90 7.19 -1.33
CA GLU A 81 -8.70 5.95 -1.19
C GLU A 81 -8.10 4.80 -2.01
N ALA A 82 -7.56 5.08 -3.20
CA ALA A 82 -6.98 4.06 -4.06
C ALA A 82 -5.78 3.35 -3.41
N MET A 83 -4.95 4.05 -2.62
CA MET A 83 -3.80 3.43 -1.94
C MET A 83 -4.20 2.35 -0.93
N LEU A 84 -5.45 2.37 -0.44
CA LEU A 84 -5.97 1.33 0.45
C LEU A 84 -6.10 -0.02 -0.27
N ILE A 85 -6.26 -0.04 -1.59
CA ILE A 85 -6.39 -1.28 -2.36
C ILE A 85 -5.08 -2.08 -2.33
N PRO A 86 -3.92 -1.55 -2.77
CA PRO A 86 -2.66 -2.28 -2.64
C PRO A 86 -2.32 -2.61 -1.18
N LEU A 87 -2.63 -1.73 -0.24
CA LEU A 87 -2.36 -1.92 1.18
C LEU A 87 -3.20 -3.06 1.79
N TYR A 88 -4.46 -3.19 1.39
CA TYR A 88 -5.32 -4.32 1.75
C TYR A 88 -4.72 -5.65 1.28
N PHE A 89 -4.19 -5.70 0.06
CA PHE A 89 -3.52 -6.90 -0.46
C PHE A 89 -2.20 -7.20 0.26
N LEU A 90 -1.43 -6.17 0.65
CA LEU A 90 -0.22 -6.36 1.46
C LEU A 90 -0.56 -6.98 2.81
N ILE A 91 -1.51 -6.41 3.55
CA ILE A 91 -1.91 -6.91 4.88
C ILE A 91 -2.52 -8.31 4.77
N GLY A 92 -3.43 -8.55 3.82
CA GLY A 92 -4.10 -9.84 3.69
C GLY A 92 -3.24 -10.94 3.06
N GLY A 93 -2.31 -10.58 2.18
CA GLY A 93 -1.47 -11.51 1.42
C GLY A 93 -0.13 -11.83 2.09
N PHE A 94 0.49 -10.82 2.72
CA PHE A 94 1.86 -10.90 3.26
C PHE A 94 1.93 -10.52 4.75
N GLY A 95 0.83 -10.06 5.35
CA GLY A 95 0.76 -9.74 6.77
C GLY A 95 0.85 -10.99 7.66
N ASP A 96 1.72 -10.87 8.67
CA ASP A 96 1.95 -11.78 9.80
C ASP A 96 2.25 -13.25 9.49
N ARG A 97 3.54 -13.53 9.31
CA ARG A 97 4.16 -14.84 9.61
C ARG A 97 5.18 -14.77 10.76
N ALA A 98 5.18 -13.68 11.53
CA ALA A 98 6.20 -13.45 12.56
C ALA A 98 5.83 -14.11 13.91
N HIS A 99 4.58 -14.53 14.11
CA HIS A 99 4.15 -15.17 15.36
C HIS A 99 3.80 -16.66 15.19
N GLU A 100 4.47 -17.48 16.01
CA GLU A 100 4.57 -18.94 16.08
C GLU A 100 3.26 -19.72 16.33
N HIS A 101 2.09 -19.32 15.82
CA HIS A 101 0.83 -20.05 16.05
C HIS A 101 0.17 -20.49 14.75
N GLY A 102 0.40 -21.76 14.38
CA GLY A 102 -0.42 -22.58 13.47
C GLY A 102 -0.85 -21.94 12.14
N GLU A 103 -0.31 -22.43 11.03
CA GLU A 103 -0.49 -21.93 9.65
C GLU A 103 -1.94 -21.58 9.23
N LYS A 104 -2.95 -22.26 9.77
CA LYS A 104 -4.38 -21.99 9.48
C LYS A 104 -4.95 -20.79 10.25
N THR A 105 -4.49 -20.52 11.46
CA THR A 105 -5.02 -19.45 12.32
C THR A 105 -4.49 -18.09 11.89
N ALA A 106 -3.21 -18.01 11.52
CA ALA A 106 -2.59 -16.80 10.99
C ALA A 106 -3.27 -16.31 9.68
N ALA A 107 -3.65 -17.24 8.80
CA ALA A 107 -4.29 -16.92 7.54
C ALA A 107 -5.70 -16.28 7.67
N THR A 108 -6.45 -16.65 8.72
CA THR A 108 -7.74 -16.02 9.05
C THR A 108 -7.56 -14.69 9.76
N GLN A 109 -6.52 -14.54 10.58
CA GLN A 109 -6.24 -13.31 11.31
C GLN A 109 -5.81 -12.17 10.38
N ARG A 110 -4.97 -12.45 9.38
CA ARG A 110 -4.50 -11.44 8.40
C ARG A 110 -5.61 -10.89 7.51
N SER A 111 -6.54 -11.73 7.05
CA SER A 111 -7.68 -11.27 6.24
C SER A 111 -8.65 -10.44 7.07
N TYR A 112 -8.86 -10.82 8.33
CA TYR A 112 -9.63 -10.01 9.27
C TYR A 112 -8.97 -8.66 9.55
N ALA A 113 -7.65 -8.64 9.77
CA ALA A 113 -6.89 -7.40 9.96
C ALA A 113 -6.95 -6.49 8.72
N ALA A 114 -6.83 -7.04 7.51
CA ALA A 114 -6.92 -6.31 6.26
C ALA A 114 -8.32 -5.70 6.05
N VAL A 115 -9.38 -6.47 6.26
CA VAL A 115 -10.76 -5.97 6.16
C VAL A 115 -11.02 -4.91 7.23
N LYS A 116 -10.56 -5.14 8.46
CA LYS A 116 -10.68 -4.16 9.54
C LYS A 116 -9.97 -2.86 9.16
N PHE A 117 -8.71 -2.94 8.74
CA PHE A 117 -7.93 -1.80 8.26
C PHE A 117 -8.68 -1.03 7.17
N LEU A 118 -9.17 -1.72 6.14
CA LEU A 118 -9.91 -1.11 5.04
C LEU A 118 -11.17 -0.40 5.54
N LEU A 119 -11.98 -1.06 6.37
CA LEU A 119 -13.23 -0.49 6.88
C LEU A 119 -13.00 0.75 7.76
N TYR A 120 -11.97 0.76 8.61
CA TYR A 120 -11.66 1.93 9.44
C TYR A 120 -11.15 3.11 8.61
N ASN A 121 -10.37 2.86 7.56
CA ASN A 121 -9.87 3.94 6.70
C ASN A 121 -10.98 4.46 5.77
N LEU A 122 -11.74 3.58 5.13
CA LEU A 122 -12.83 3.96 4.23
C LEU A 122 -13.99 4.65 4.96
N ALA A 123 -14.26 4.27 6.21
CA ALA A 123 -15.26 4.98 7.02
C ALA A 123 -14.75 6.32 7.58
N GLY A 124 -13.44 6.54 7.57
CA GLY A 124 -12.78 7.74 8.07
C GLY A 124 -12.46 8.78 7.00
N GLY A 125 -12.44 8.39 5.72
CA GLY A 125 -12.37 9.28 4.56
C GLY A 125 -13.70 9.94 4.26
#